data_AF-A0A3B9A6R6-F1
#
_entry.id   AF-A0A3B9A6R6-F1
#
_cell.length_a   1.000
_cell.length_b   1.000
_cell.length_c   1.000
_cell.angle_alpha   90.00
_cell.angle_beta   90.00
_cell.angle_gamma   90.00
#
_symmetry.space_group_name_H-M   'P 1'
#
loop_
_entity.id
_entity.type
_entity.pdbx_description
1 polymer ?
#
loop_
_entity_poly.entity_id
_entity_poly.type
_entity_poly.pdbx_seq_one_letter_code
_entity_poly.pdbx_strand_id
1 'polypeptide(L)'
;MRKWLYLAVFVSGMTTLAAEMSASRLLGNYFGTSNLTWASIIGLILIYLTAGYFIGGRWADRSPHYTTFFQILIWAAFSIGLIPLVSRPILRIAANAFDNLD
;
A
#
# COMPACT_ATOMS: atom_id res chain seq x y z
N MET A 1 -21.44 3.91 -18.11
CA MET A 1 -20.98 3.51 -16.76
C MET A 1 -19.81 2.53 -16.77
N ARG A 2 -19.79 1.48 -17.61
CA ARG A 2 -18.69 0.48 -17.66
C ARG A 2 -17.28 1.07 -17.91
N LYS A 3 -17.17 2.14 -18.69
CA LYS A 3 -15.89 2.87 -18.95
C LYS A 3 -15.26 3.45 -17.67
N TRP A 4 -16.09 3.94 -16.74
CA TRP A 4 -15.61 4.51 -15.48
C TRP A 4 -15.06 3.44 -14.53
N LEU A 5 -15.65 2.24 -14.54
CA LEU A 5 -15.12 1.10 -13.78
C LEU A 5 -13.75 0.65 -14.30
N TYR A 6 -13.58 0.54 -15.63
CA TYR A 6 -12.27 0.18 -16.20
C TYR A 6 -11.21 1.24 -15.89
N LEU A 7 -11.54 2.53 -15.98
CA LEU A 7 -10.64 3.60 -15.56
C LEU A 7 -10.29 3.50 -14.07
N ALA A 8 -11.26 3.26 -13.19
CA ALA A 8 -11.02 3.13 -11.76
C ALA A 8 -10.11 1.93 -11.43
N VAL A 9 -10.33 0.78 -12.07
CA VAL A 9 -9.47 -0.42 -11.92
C VAL A 9 -8.06 -0.15 -12.45
N PHE A 10 -7.95 0.50 -13.60
CA PHE A 10 -6.66 0.87 -14.18
C PHE A 10 -5.86 1.81 -13.26
N VAL A 11 -6.51 2.86 -12.76
CA VAL A 11 -5.89 3.83 -11.83
C VAL A 11 -5.55 3.16 -10.50
N SER A 12 -6.40 2.27 -9.99
CA SER A 12 -6.11 1.48 -8.79
C SER A 12 -4.85 0.63 -8.97
N GLY A 13 -4.73 -0.10 -10.09
CA GLY A 13 -3.55 -0.91 -10.38
C GLY A 13 -2.28 -0.06 -10.51
N MET A 14 -2.37 1.07 -11.23
CA MET A 14 -1.27 2.03 -11.35
C MET A 14 -0.84 2.57 -9.99
N THR A 15 -1.79 2.90 -9.12
CA THR A 15 -1.53 3.43 -7.77
C THR A 15 -0.87 2.38 -6.89
N THR A 16 -1.35 1.13 -6.91
CA THR A 16 -0.71 0.03 -6.18
C THR A 16 0.75 -0.13 -6.60
N LEU A 17 1.01 -0.20 -7.91
CA LEU A 17 2.36 -0.36 -8.43
C LEU A 17 3.27 0.83 -8.07
N ALA A 18 2.76 2.06 -8.15
CA ALA A 18 3.48 3.25 -7.73
C ALA A 18 3.81 3.23 -6.23
N ALA A 19 2.89 2.73 -5.39
CA ALA A 19 3.11 2.55 -3.96
C ALA A 19 4.19 1.49 -3.69
N GLU A 20 4.18 0.36 -4.40
CA GLU A 20 5.22 -0.68 -4.30
C GLU A 20 6.61 -0.13 -4.65
N MET A 21 6.72 0.61 -5.76
CA MET A 21 7.98 1.23 -6.18
C MET A 21 8.46 2.32 -5.21
N SER A 22 7.52 3.07 -4.62
CA SER A 22 7.85 4.07 -3.60
C SER A 22 8.35 3.40 -2.32
N ALA A 23 7.69 2.32 -1.87
CA ALA A 23 8.08 1.57 -0.68
C ALA A 23 9.45 0.90 -0.84
N SER A 24 9.73 0.30 -2.00
CA SER A 24 11.03 -0.32 -2.29
C SER A 24 12.18 0.69 -2.24
N ARG A 25 11.95 1.89 -2.77
CA ARG A 25 12.93 2.98 -2.75
C ARG A 25 13.11 3.60 -1.36
N LEU A 26 12.03 3.71 -0.60
CA LEU A 26 12.06 4.19 0.78
C LEU A 26 12.85 3.24 1.68
N LEU A 27 12.54 1.94 1.66
CA LEU A 27 13.22 0.95 2.48
C LEU A 27 14.66 0.71 2.02
N GLY A 28 14.92 0.71 0.71
CA GLY A 28 16.27 0.59 0.15
C GLY A 28 17.22 1.72 0.58
N ASN A 29 16.71 2.93 0.85
CA ASN A 29 17.51 4.05 1.35
C ASN A 29 17.96 3.87 2.81
N TYR A 30 17.24 3.11 3.64
CA TYR A 30 17.54 2.95 5.08
C TYR A 30 18.19 1.59 5.39
N PHE A 31 17.74 0.50 4.76
CA PHE A 31 18.18 -0.88 5.03
C PHE A 31 19.14 -1.44 3.98
N GLY A 32 19.52 -0.64 2.98
CA GLY A 32 20.36 -1.06 1.86
C GLY A 32 19.63 -1.88 0.79
N THR A 33 20.23 -1.99 -0.39
CA THR A 33 19.69 -2.72 -1.55
C THR A 33 20.02 -4.22 -1.51
N SER A 34 19.86 -4.87 -0.37
CA SER A 34 20.11 -6.31 -0.22
C SER A 34 18.94 -7.13 -0.79
N ASN A 35 19.23 -8.27 -1.42
CA ASN A 35 18.21 -9.18 -1.97
C ASN A 35 17.20 -9.64 -0.90
N LEU A 36 17.66 -9.78 0.35
CA LEU A 36 16.81 -10.11 1.49
C LEU A 36 15.74 -9.03 1.75
N THR A 37 16.13 -7.75 1.78
CA THR A 37 15.20 -6.62 1.98
C THR A 37 14.16 -6.57 0.86
N TRP A 38 14.59 -6.76 -0.39
CA TRP A 38 13.67 -6.77 -1.54
C TRP A 38 12.67 -7.94 -1.46
N ALA A 39 13.12 -9.14 -1.10
CA ALA A 39 12.26 -10.29 -0.90
C ALA A 39 11.23 -10.07 0.23
N SER A 40 11.64 -9.45 1.34
CA SER A 40 10.72 -9.10 2.43
C SER A 40 9.65 -8.11 1.99
N ILE A 41 10.00 -7.10 1.19
CA ILE A 41 9.05 -6.10 0.67
C ILE A 41 7.99 -6.76 -0.21
N ILE A 42 8.41 -7.59 -1.17
CA ILE A 42 7.48 -8.32 -2.03
C ILE A 42 6.60 -9.25 -1.21
N GLY A 43 7.18 -10.00 -0.27
CA GLY A 43 6.44 -10.89 0.62
C GLY A 43 5.36 -10.16 1.41
N LEU A 44 5.69 -9.02 2.01
CA LEU A 44 4.72 -8.17 2.71
C LEU A 44 3.63 -7.67 1.77
N ILE A 45 3.97 -7.19 0.57
CA ILE A 45 2.96 -6.71 -0.38
C ILE A 45 1.99 -7.83 -0.79
N LEU A 46 2.49 -9.02 -1.09
CA LEU A 46 1.63 -10.16 -1.45
C LEU A 46 0.70 -10.56 -0.30
N ILE A 47 1.19 -10.53 0.95
CA ILE A 47 0.37 -10.78 2.13
C ILE A 47 -0.72 -9.71 2.27
N TYR A 48 -0.36 -8.42 2.14
CA TYR A 48 -1.32 -7.33 2.23
C TYR A 48 -2.36 -7.35 1.11
N LEU A 49 -1.95 -7.66 -0.13
CA LEU A 49 -2.87 -7.84 -1.25
C LEU A 49 -3.82 -9.00 -1.01
N THR A 50 -3.32 -10.13 -0.52
CA THR A 50 -4.16 -11.30 -0.20
C THR A 50 -5.20 -10.95 0.87
N ALA A 51 -4.78 -10.31 1.97
CA ALA A 51 -5.68 -9.87 3.01
C ALA A 51 -6.71 -8.85 2.48
N GLY A 52 -6.26 -7.89 1.67
CA GLY A 52 -7.10 -6.89 1.04
C GLY A 52 -8.14 -7.48 0.10
N TYR A 53 -7.77 -8.46 -0.73
CA TYR A 53 -8.70 -9.15 -1.62
C TYR A 53 -9.69 -10.03 -0.85
N PHE A 54 -9.26 -10.68 0.23
CA PHE A 54 -10.15 -11.49 1.05
C PHE A 54 -11.23 -10.63 1.73
N ILE A 55 -10.82 -9.53 2.39
CA ILE A 55 -11.74 -8.61 3.06
C ILE A 55 -12.58 -7.86 2.03
N GLY A 56 -11.96 -7.33 0.98
CA GLY A 56 -12.61 -6.56 -0.08
C GLY A 56 -13.61 -7.39 -0.88
N GLY A 57 -13.27 -8.64 -1.21
CA GLY A 57 -14.17 -9.58 -1.90
C GLY A 57 -15.38 -9.93 -1.04
N ARG A 58 -15.17 -10.24 0.24
CA ARG A 58 -16.27 -10.52 1.17
C ARG A 58 -17.18 -9.30 1.39
N TRP A 59 -16.64 -8.08 1.30
CA TRP A 59 -17.45 -6.86 1.38
C TRP A 59 -18.20 -6.55 0.08
N ALA A 60 -17.58 -6.82 -1.07
CA ALA A 60 -18.20 -6.68 -2.38
C ALA A 60 -19.40 -7.63 -2.54
N ASP A 61 -19.28 -8.87 -2.05
CA ASP A 61 -20.37 -9.84 -2.06
C ASP A 61 -21.55 -9.43 -1.15
N ARG A 62 -21.27 -8.70 -0.07
CA ARG A 62 -22.30 -8.27 0.90
C ARG A 62 -23.05 -7.01 0.47
N SER A 63 -22.43 -6.11 -0.30
CA SER A 63 -23.07 -4.88 -0.80
C SER A 63 -22.60 -4.54 -2.23
N PRO A 64 -23.26 -5.10 -3.26
CA PRO A 64 -22.96 -4.83 -4.67
C PRO A 64 -23.50 -3.47 -5.13
N HIS A 65 -23.25 -2.41 -4.36
CA HIS A 65 -23.62 -1.04 -4.67
C HIS A 65 -22.39 -0.23 -5.10
N TYR A 66 -22.55 0.61 -6.13
CA TYR A 66 -21.50 1.50 -6.64
C TYR A 66 -20.97 2.47 -5.57
N THR A 67 -21.81 2.86 -4.61
CA THR A 67 -21.43 3.73 -3.48
C THR A 67 -20.38 3.09 -2.59
N THR A 68 -20.50 1.80 -2.28
CA THR A 68 -19.51 1.07 -1.48
C THR A 68 -18.14 1.05 -2.17
N PHE A 69 -18.12 0.85 -3.49
CA PHE A 69 -16.89 0.86 -4.30
C PHE A 69 -16.18 2.21 -4.26
N PHE A 70 -16.90 3.31 -4.48
CA PHE A 70 -16.31 4.65 -4.41
C PHE A 70 -15.84 5.01 -3.00
N GLN A 71 -16.56 4.58 -1.96
CA GLN A 71 -16.17 4.82 -0.57
C GLN A 71 -14.87 4.08 -0.20
N ILE A 72 -14.71 2.82 -0.63
CA ILE A 72 -13.46 2.07 -0.46
C ILE A 72 -12.31 2.76 -1.19
N LEU A 73 -12.53 3.24 -2.42
CA LEU A 73 -11.55 4.00 -3.19
C LEU A 73 -11.10 5.29 -2.48
N ILE A 74 -12.04 6.04 -1.90
CA ILE A 74 -11.72 7.25 -1.14
C ILE A 74 -10.88 6.92 0.10
N TRP A 75 -11.26 5.90 0.87
CA TRP A 75 -10.50 5.47 2.05
C TRP A 75 -9.11 4.93 1.69
N ALA A 76 -8.98 4.23 0.56
CA ALA A 76 -7.71 3.76 0.05
C ALA A 76 -6.81 4.94 -0.36
N ALA A 77 -7.33 5.88 -1.14
CA ALA A 77 -6.60 7.08 -1.55
C ALA A 77 -6.18 7.94 -0.35
N PHE A 78 -7.07 8.09 0.64
CA PHE A 78 -6.77 8.80 1.89
C PHE A 78 -5.65 8.13 2.68
N SER A 79 -5.74 6.80 2.86
CA SER A 79 -4.70 6.01 3.54
C SER A 79 -3.35 6.12 2.83
N ILE A 80 -3.33 6.02 1.51
CA ILE A 80 -2.11 6.15 0.69
C ILE A 80 -1.52 7.56 0.79
N GLY A 81 -2.36 8.61 0.76
CA GLY A 81 -1.91 9.99 0.95
C GLY A 81 -1.32 10.26 2.35
N LEU A 82 -1.74 9.48 3.35
CA LEU A 82 -1.22 9.54 4.71
C LEU A 82 0.17 8.90 4.85
N ILE A 83 0.54 7.98 3.95
CA ILE A 83 1.84 7.28 3.97
C ILE A 83 3.01 8.27 4.04
N PRO A 84 3.21 9.22 3.09
CA PRO A 84 4.38 10.12 3.14
C PRO A 84 4.43 11.02 4.39
N LEU A 85 3.28 11.35 5.00
CA LEU A 85 3.22 12.12 6.24
C LEU A 85 3.67 11.28 7.45
N VAL A 86 3.24 10.02 7.49
CA VAL A 86 3.55 9.08 8.58
C VAL A 86 4.92 8.41 8.42
N SER A 87 5.41 8.27 7.19
CA SER A 87 6.75 7.75 6.90
C SER A 87 7.83 8.61 7.56
N ARG A 88 7.70 9.94 7.54
CA ARG A 88 8.71 10.85 8.13
C ARG A 88 8.97 10.60 9.63
N PRO A 89 7.95 10.57 10.53
CA PRO A 89 8.19 10.29 11.95
C PRO A 89 8.57 8.83 12.19
N ILE A 90 7.97 7.87 11.49
CA ILE A 90 8.28 6.44 11.69
C ILE A 90 9.73 6.12 11.31
N LEU A 91 10.23 6.69 10.21
CA LEU A 91 11.61 6.47 9.78
C LEU A 91 12.61 7.15 10.71
N ARG A 92 12.27 8.30 11.30
CA ARG A 92 13.09 8.94 12.34
C ARG A 92 13.13 8.11 13.62
N ILE A 93 12.00 7.54 14.04
CA ILE A 93 11.94 6.67 15.21
C ILE A 93 12.69 5.37 14.96
N ALA A 94 12.54 4.76 13.78
CA ALA A 94 13.26 3.55 13.40
C ALA A 94 14.78 3.79 13.31
N ALA A 95 15.21 4.94 12.76
CA ALA A 95 16.62 5.32 12.73
C ALA A 95 17.19 5.54 14.14
N ASN A 96 16.48 6.26 15.01
CA ASN A 96 16.90 6.44 16.40
C ASN A 96 16.93 5.13 17.19
N ALA A 97 16.03 4.19 16.90
CA ALA A 97 16.03 2.88 17.56
C ALA A 97 17.22 2.01 17.14
N PHE A 98 17.70 2.18 15.90
CA PHE A 98 18.90 1.51 15.40
C PHE A 98 20.18 2.10 16.02
N ASP A 99 20.26 3.42 16.16
CA ASP A 99 21.38 4.13 16.84
C ASP A 99 21.49 3.80 18.35
N ASN A 100 20.43 3.29 18.99
CA ASN A 100 20.47 2.86 20.39
C ASN A 100 20.84 1.38 20.57
N LEU A 101 21.05 0.64 19.48
CA LEU A 101 21.47 -0.76 19.50
C LEU A 101 22.97 -0.93 19.18
N ASP A 102 23.66 0.14 18.75
CA ASP A 102 25.13 0.27 18.73
C ASP A 102 25.65 0.86 20.05
#